data_AF-A0A928M9S1-F1
#
_entry.id   AF-A0A928M9S1-F1
#
_cell.length_a   1.000
_cell.length_b   1.000
_cell.length_c   1.000
_cell.angle_alpha   90.00
_cell.angle_beta   90.00
_cell.angle_gamma   90.00
#
_symmetry.space_group_name_H-M   'P 1'
#
loop_
_entity.id
_entity.type
_entity.pdbx_description
1 polymer ?
#
loop_
_entity_poly.entity_id
_entity_poly.type
_entity_poly.pdbx_seq_one_letter_code
_entity_poly.pdbx_strand_id
1 'polypeptide(L)'
;MAELLEITMIVCFGISWPMNVIKSYKARTTKGKSLAFLFLIFFGYIAGITSKLVNEAYMASIGEKWYVLFFYVLNFIMVGADLIMYIRNYKLDKANGNNI
;
A
#
# COMPACT_ATOMS: atom_id res chain seq x y z
N MET A 1 -25.21 0.55 0.56
CA MET A 1 -24.66 1.88 0.22
C MET A 1 -23.24 2.08 0.76
N ALA A 2 -22.97 1.84 2.05
CA ALA A 2 -21.63 2.02 2.65
C ALA A 2 -20.54 1.18 1.96
N GLU A 3 -20.85 -0.05 1.55
CA GLU A 3 -19.88 -0.98 0.96
C GLU A 3 -19.41 -0.54 -0.43
N LEU A 4 -20.29 0.03 -1.25
CA LEU A 4 -19.90 0.60 -2.55
C LEU A 4 -18.89 1.73 -2.38
N LEU A 5 -19.13 2.63 -1.42
CA LEU A 5 -18.22 3.74 -1.13
C LEU A 5 -16.88 3.23 -0.58
N GLU A 6 -16.90 2.21 0.27
CA GLU A 6 -15.71 1.57 0.80
C GLU A 6 -14.88 0.90 -0.31
N ILE A 7 -15.51 0.14 -1.22
CA ILE A 7 -14.82 -0.47 -2.36
C ILE A 7 -14.23 0.62 -3.26
N THR A 8 -15.01 1.64 -3.63
CA THR A 8 -14.51 2.73 -4.48
C THR A 8 -13.28 3.40 -3.85
N MET A 9 -13.33 3.68 -2.55
CA MET A 9 -12.18 4.22 -1.83
C MET A 9 -10.96 3.30 -1.91
N ILE A 10 -11.12 2.01 -1.59
CA ILE A 10 -9.99 1.05 -1.55
C ILE A 10 -9.43 0.81 -2.96
N VAL A 11 -10.26 0.81 -4.00
CA VAL A 11 -9.83 0.65 -5.40
C VAL A 11 -9.10 1.89 -5.90
N CYS A 12 -9.64 3.09 -5.68
CA CYS A 12 -8.97 4.34 -6.05
C CYS A 12 -7.62 4.48 -5.33
N PHE A 13 -7.58 4.11 -4.05
CA PHE A 13 -6.34 4.07 -3.29
C PHE A 13 -5.40 2.96 -3.79
N GLY A 14 -5.95 1.80 -4.13
CA GLY A 14 -5.28 0.67 -4.77
C GLY A 14 -4.51 1.07 -6.02
N ILE A 15 -5.16 1.76 -6.95
CA ILE A 15 -4.57 2.20 -8.22
C ILE A 15 -3.47 3.24 -8.01
N SER A 16 -3.51 4.00 -6.91
CA SER A 16 -2.47 4.98 -6.59
C SER A 16 -1.10 4.32 -6.35
N TRP A 17 -1.06 3.08 -5.85
CA TRP A 17 0.19 2.35 -5.59
C TRP A 17 0.92 1.91 -6.86
N PRO A 18 0.30 1.21 -7.85
CA PRO A 18 0.93 0.91 -9.13
C PRO A 18 1.47 2.16 -9.82
N MET A 19 0.71 3.26 -9.82
CA MET A 19 1.18 4.52 -10.39
C MET A 19 2.44 5.02 -9.68
N ASN A 20 2.46 4.96 -8.33
CA ASN A 20 3.62 5.38 -7.55
C ASN A 20 4.85 4.48 -7.77
N VAL A 21 4.64 3.17 -7.92
CA VAL A 21 5.69 2.18 -8.22
C VAL A 21 6.28 2.42 -9.61
N ILE A 22 5.44 2.60 -10.64
CA ILE A 22 5.88 2.89 -12.01
C ILE A 22 6.68 4.20 -12.06
N LYS A 23 6.21 5.23 -11.36
CA LYS A 23 6.91 6.51 -11.25
C LYS A 23 8.26 6.34 -10.54
N SER A 24 8.31 5.57 -9.44
CA SER A 24 9.57 5.23 -8.75
C SER A 24 10.54 4.53 -9.69
N TYR A 25 10.05 3.54 -10.44
CA TYR A 25 10.88 2.76 -11.34
C TYR A 25 11.51 3.62 -12.44
N LYS A 26 10.72 4.51 -13.05
CA LYS A 26 11.18 5.42 -14.11
C LYS A 26 12.11 6.51 -13.58
N ALA A 27 11.80 7.08 -12.41
CA ALA A 27 12.58 8.17 -11.82
C ALA A 27 13.98 7.71 -11.37
N ARG A 28 14.13 6.46 -10.94
CA ARG A 28 15.39 5.89 -10.40
C ARG A 28 16.03 6.71 -9.28
N THR A 29 15.23 7.50 -8.57
CA THR A 29 15.61 8.30 -7.41
C THR A 29 14.49 8.25 -6.36
N THR A 30 14.83 8.58 -5.13
CA THR A 30 13.94 8.70 -3.97
C THR A 30 13.57 10.15 -3.65
N LYS A 31 14.15 11.12 -4.36
CA LYS A 31 13.84 12.55 -4.20
C LYS A 31 12.33 12.81 -4.33
N GLY A 32 11.76 13.43 -3.30
CA GLY A 32 10.33 13.76 -3.23
C GLY A 32 9.42 12.61 -2.77
N LYS A 33 9.96 11.42 -2.44
CA LYS A 33 9.20 10.36 -1.76
C LYS A 33 9.46 10.38 -0.25
N SER A 34 8.40 10.37 0.54
CA SER A 34 8.47 10.25 1.99
C SER A 34 8.45 8.78 2.42
N LEU A 35 9.57 8.29 2.93
CA LEU A 35 9.67 6.93 3.50
C LEU A 35 8.76 6.77 4.72
N ALA A 36 8.67 7.79 5.57
CA ALA A 36 7.80 7.79 6.74
C ALA A 36 6.33 7.62 6.36
N PHE A 37 5.88 8.27 5.29
CA PHE A 37 4.53 8.12 4.76
C PHE A 37 4.24 6.68 4.30
N LEU A 38 5.17 6.06 3.56
CA LEU A 38 5.04 4.66 3.14
C LEU A 38 4.95 3.72 4.34
N PHE A 39 5.80 3.90 5.35
CA PHE A 39 5.77 3.06 6.56
C PHE A 39 4.48 3.23 7.37
N LEU A 40 3.99 4.46 7.54
CA LEU A 40 2.74 4.72 8.25
C LEU A 40 1.57 4.01 7.58
N ILE A 41 1.50 4.06 6.25
CA ILE A 41 0.44 3.37 5.51
C ILE A 41 0.61 1.86 5.58
N PHE A 42 1.83 1.35 5.43
CA PHE A 42 2.10 -0.08 5.53
C PHE A 42 1.68 -0.64 6.88
N PHE A 43 2.01 0.06 7.98
CA PHE A 43 1.59 -0.31 9.32
C PHE A 43 0.07 -0.16 9.51
N GLY A 44 -0.53 0.90 8.97
CA GLY A 44 -1.98 1.09 8.95
C GLY A 44 -2.72 -0.06 8.29
N TYR A 45 -2.20 -0.61 7.19
CA TYR A 45 -2.76 -1.79 6.54
C TYR A 45 -2.67 -3.04 7.42
N ILE A 46 -1.54 -3.27 8.10
CA ILE A 46 -1.40 -4.39 9.05
C ILE A 46 -2.45 -4.28 10.15
N ALA A 47 -2.60 -3.09 10.74
CA ALA A 47 -3.59 -2.84 11.79
C ALA A 47 -5.03 -3.05 11.26
N GLY A 48 -5.33 -2.54 10.07
CA GLY A 48 -6.65 -2.69 9.43
C GLY A 48 -7.01 -4.15 9.13
N ILE A 49 -6.08 -4.91 8.54
CA ILE A 49 -6.24 -6.34 8.26
C ILE A 49 -6.42 -7.10 9.59
N THR A 50 -5.56 -6.85 10.58
CA THR A 50 -5.64 -7.51 11.89
C THR A 50 -6.99 -7.24 12.58
N SER A 51 -7.46 -5.99 12.55
CA SER A 51 -8.77 -5.62 13.10
C SER A 51 -9.92 -6.40 12.44
N LYS A 52 -9.84 -6.69 11.14
CA LYS A 52 -10.85 -7.49 10.45
C LYS A 52 -10.74 -8.98 10.76
N LEU A 53 -9.52 -9.51 10.91
CA LEU A 53 -9.32 -10.92 11.29
C LEU A 53 -9.77 -11.22 12.72
N VAL A 54 -9.59 -10.28 13.66
CA VAL A 54 -10.00 -10.44 15.06
C VAL A 54 -11.50 -10.17 15.26
N ASN A 55 -12.15 -9.50 14.30
CA ASN A 55 -13.58 -9.24 14.39
C ASN A 55 -14.38 -10.48 13.96
N GLU A 56 -14.86 -11.24 14.93
CA GLU A 56 -15.64 -12.47 14.71
C GLU A 56 -16.91 -12.24 13.88
N ALA A 57 -17.59 -11.11 14.06
CA ALA A 57 -18.77 -10.77 13.26
C ALA A 57 -18.42 -10.54 11.79
N TYR A 58 -17.29 -9.92 11.50
CA TYR A 58 -16.80 -9.76 10.13
C TYR A 58 -16.36 -11.11 9.53
N MET A 59 -15.66 -11.95 10.31
CA MET A 59 -15.25 -13.29 9.87
C MET A 59 -16.44 -14.22 9.61
N ALA A 60 -17.51 -14.11 10.39
CA ALA A 60 -18.76 -14.85 10.15
C ALA A 60 -19.44 -14.42 8.82
N SER A 61 -19.31 -13.15 8.43
CA SER A 61 -19.85 -12.60 7.17
C SER A 61 -18.81 -12.52 6.05
N ILE A 62 -17.67 -13.21 6.16
CA ILE A 62 -16.58 -13.10 5.18
C ILE A 62 -17.03 -13.56 3.78
N GLY A 63 -17.95 -14.52 3.68
CA GLY A 63 -18.47 -15.00 2.40
C GLY A 63 -19.11 -13.89 1.55
N GLU A 64 -19.72 -12.90 2.19
CA GLU A 64 -20.35 -11.77 1.50
C GLU A 64 -19.38 -10.60 1.28
N LYS A 65 -18.34 -10.48 2.10
CA LYS A 65 -17.43 -9.31 2.14
C LYS A 65 -15.97 -9.63 1.84
N TRP A 66 -15.71 -10.80 1.25
CA TRP A 66 -14.36 -11.30 0.97
C TRP A 66 -13.56 -10.33 0.09
N TYR A 67 -14.24 -9.62 -0.82
CA TYR A 67 -13.62 -8.67 -1.73
C TYR A 67 -12.99 -7.47 -0.99
N VAL A 68 -13.56 -7.03 0.14
CA VAL A 68 -12.99 -5.92 0.94
C VAL A 68 -11.63 -6.33 1.48
N LEU A 69 -11.57 -7.51 2.12
CA LEU A 69 -10.32 -8.07 2.65
C LEU A 69 -9.31 -8.31 1.53
N PHE A 70 -9.76 -8.84 0.38
CA PHE A 70 -8.93 -9.04 -0.80
C PHE A 70 -8.26 -7.74 -1.25
N PHE A 71 -9.02 -6.65 -1.40
CA PHE A 71 -8.45 -5.37 -1.81
C PHE A 71 -7.54 -4.75 -0.74
N TYR A 72 -7.81 -4.95 0.55
CA TYR A 72 -6.90 -4.56 1.63
C TYR A 72 -5.55 -5.28 1.52
N VAL A 73 -5.57 -6.60 1.33
CA VAL A 73 -4.35 -7.41 1.16
C VAL A 73 -3.61 -7.05 -0.12
N LEU A 74 -4.34 -6.83 -1.22
CA LEU A 74 -3.76 -6.41 -2.48
C LEU A 74 -3.05 -5.05 -2.32
N ASN A 75 -3.69 -4.08 -1.67
CA ASN A 75 -3.08 -2.79 -1.36
C ASN A 75 -1.82 -2.95 -0.50
N PHE A 76 -1.87 -3.77 0.54
CA PHE A 76 -0.72 -4.05 1.39
C PHE A 76 0.48 -4.58 0.60
N ILE A 77 0.26 -5.52 -0.33
CA ILE A 77 1.31 -6.04 -1.22
C ILE A 77 1.85 -4.93 -2.12
N MET A 78 0.99 -4.09 -2.69
CA MET A 78 1.41 -2.99 -3.58
C MET A 78 2.22 -1.91 -2.83
N VAL A 79 1.82 -1.55 -1.61
CA VAL A 79 2.61 -0.66 -0.73
C VAL A 79 3.96 -1.30 -0.40
N GLY A 80 3.98 -2.60 -0.10
CA GLY A 80 5.22 -3.35 0.14
C GLY A 80 6.15 -3.34 -1.07
N ALA A 81 5.61 -3.51 -2.27
CA ALA A 81 6.38 -3.40 -3.51
C ALA A 81 6.96 -1.98 -3.70
N ASP A 82 6.20 -0.93 -3.36
CA ASP A 82 6.69 0.45 -3.40
C ASP A 82 7.82 0.70 -2.38
N LEU A 83 7.74 0.08 -1.19
CA LEU A 83 8.80 0.12 -0.19
C LEU A 83 10.10 -0.54 -0.71
N ILE A 84 9.99 -1.70 -1.35
CA ILE A 84 11.15 -2.39 -1.98
C ILE A 84 11.76 -1.51 -3.07
N MET A 85 10.93 -0.86 -3.88
CA MET A 85 11.38 0.04 -4.94
C MET A 85 12.04 1.31 -4.37
N TYR A 86 11.55 1.82 -3.24
CA TYR A 86 12.20 2.88 -2.51
C TYR A 86 13.60 2.46 -2.06
N ILE A 87 13.76 1.28 -1.44
CA ILE A 87 15.07 0.77 -1.00
C ILE A 87 16.03 0.61 -2.19
N ARG A 88 15.54 0.10 -3.33
CA ARG A 88 16.34 0.00 -4.56
C ARG A 88 16.82 1.37 -5.02
N ASN A 89 15.92 2.34 -5.12
CA ASN A 89 16.26 3.69 -5.57
C ASN A 89 17.17 4.42 -4.57
N TYR A 90 17.01 4.18 -3.27
CA TYR A 90 17.86 4.73 -2.22
C TYR A 90 19.31 4.28 -2.40
N LYS A 91 19.51 2.98 -2.71
CA LYS A 91 20.85 2.45 -3.04
C LYS A 91 21.43 3.10 -4.29
N LEU A 92 20.61 3.36 -5.31
CA LEU A 92 21.04 4.05 -6.55
C LEU A 92 21.43 5.51 -6.28
N ASP A 93 20.64 6.24 -5.49
CA ASP A 93 20.96 7.62 -5.12
C ASP A 93 22.27 7.70 -4.34
N LYS A 94 22.47 6.79 -3.37
CA LYS A 94 23.71 6.69 -2.61
C LYS A 94 24.92 6.36 -3.50
N ALA A 95 24.77 5.45 -4.47
CA ALA A 95 25.84 5.10 -5.41
C ALA A 95 26.18 6.26 -6.36
N ASN A 96 25.18 7.06 -6.74
CA ASN A 96 25.35 8.20 -7.64
C ASN A 96 25.78 9.50 -6.92
N GLY A 97 25.97 9.47 -5.60
CA GLY A 97 26.31 10.67 -4.80
C GLY A 97 25.19 11.72 -4.75
N ASN A 98 23.94 11.33 -5.03
CA ASN A 98 22.80 12.23 -4.92
C ASN A 98 22.49 12.49 -3.45
N ASN A 99 22.38 13.77 -3.07
CA ASN A 99 21.77 14.14 -1.79
C ASN A 99 20.31 13.68 -1.78
N ILE A 100 20.00 12.79 -0.84
CA ILE A 100 18.73 12.07 -0.70
C ILE A 100 17.77 12.86 0.18
#